data_AF-A0A0Q8NL31-F1
#
_entry.id   AF-A0A0Q8NL31-F1
#
_cell.length_a   1.000
_cell.length_b   1.000
_cell.length_c   1.000
_cell.angle_alpha   90.00
_cell.angle_beta   90.00
_cell.angle_gamma   90.00
#
_symmetry.space_group_name_H-M   'P 1'
#
loop_
_entity.id
_entity.type
_entity.pdbx_description
1 polymer ?
#
loop_
_entity_poly.entity_id
_entity_poly.type
_entity_poly.pdbx_seq_one_letter_code
_entity_poly.pdbx_strand_id
1 'polypeptide(L)'
;MINDLKKFLNEEQDPKAVEKLLVKVNGLLTSGEQVEYIAVQKKPAINLSPDCIALTNKRIIFCRPKNLGLSMDFQDYAWKDILDCHMKEGIMGATFSMKTIKGHINMLDYLPKAQARKLYQFAQQKEEEMVVFRREHDLETKRAIAGGGITVNAGLPIPQNQEQKEDPLETLQKLKKLLESEIISQTEFDTKKTEILSKM
;
A
#
# COMPACT_ATOMS: atom_id res chain seq x y z
N MET A 1 -8.19 29.47 -8.26
CA MET A 1 -7.22 28.68 -9.04
C MET A 1 -5.78 29.22 -9.03
N ILE A 2 -5.53 30.53 -8.84
CA ILE A 2 -4.14 31.08 -8.81
C ILE A 2 -3.46 31.00 -7.42
N ASN A 3 -4.22 30.92 -6.32
CA ASN A 3 -3.67 30.92 -4.96
C ASN A 3 -2.98 29.61 -4.53
N ASP A 4 -3.25 28.48 -5.18
CA ASP A 4 -2.66 27.17 -4.86
C ASP A 4 -1.29 26.93 -5.52
N LEU A 5 -0.86 27.81 -6.43
CA LEU A 5 0.43 27.63 -7.09
C LEU A 5 1.60 27.92 -6.14
N LYS A 6 1.43 28.89 -5.22
CA LYS A 6 2.49 29.30 -4.28
C LYS A 6 2.94 28.18 -3.33
N LYS A 7 2.09 27.19 -3.00
CA LYS A 7 2.52 26.03 -2.20
C LYS A 7 3.52 25.12 -2.94
N PHE A 8 3.55 25.19 -4.26
CA PHE A 8 4.38 24.36 -5.13
C PHE A 8 5.48 25.14 -5.87
N LEU A 9 5.86 26.35 -5.41
CA LEU A 9 6.89 27.18 -6.04
C LEU A 9 8.03 27.56 -5.09
N ASN A 10 8.33 26.70 -4.13
CA ASN A 10 9.23 27.05 -3.03
C ASN A 10 10.67 26.50 -3.19
N GLU A 11 10.93 25.68 -4.21
CA GLU A 11 12.14 24.82 -4.27
C GLU A 11 12.84 24.83 -5.65
N GLU A 12 13.03 26.01 -6.23
CA GLU A 12 13.67 26.20 -7.56
C GLU A 12 12.92 25.57 -8.74
N GLN A 13 11.61 25.43 -8.62
CA GLN A 13 10.76 24.93 -9.69
C GLN A 13 10.54 26.02 -10.74
N ASP A 14 10.56 25.66 -12.02
CA ASP A 14 10.11 26.57 -13.07
C ASP A 14 8.59 26.78 -12.94
N PRO A 15 8.13 28.01 -12.62
CA PRO A 15 6.71 28.26 -12.39
C PRO A 15 5.83 27.94 -13.60
N LYS A 16 6.32 28.15 -14.82
CA LYS A 16 5.57 27.87 -16.05
C LYS A 16 5.41 26.37 -16.26
N ALA A 17 6.45 25.59 -15.94
CA ALA A 17 6.41 24.15 -16.02
C ALA A 17 5.41 23.56 -15.00
N VAL A 18 5.42 24.06 -13.76
CA VAL A 18 4.49 23.64 -12.70
C VAL A 18 3.05 23.98 -13.08
N GLU A 19 2.78 25.20 -13.55
CA GLU A 19 1.44 25.62 -13.94
C GLU A 19 0.87 24.76 -15.08
N LYS A 20 1.64 24.58 -16.17
CA LYS A 20 1.25 23.74 -17.30
C LYS A 20 1.01 22.30 -16.88
N LEU A 21 1.81 21.78 -15.95
CA LEU A 21 1.66 20.45 -15.43
C LEU A 21 0.38 20.32 -14.57
N LEU A 22 0.15 21.25 -13.64
CA LEU A 22 -1.03 21.25 -12.79
C LEU A 22 -2.32 21.23 -13.60
N VAL A 23 -2.41 22.02 -14.67
CA VAL A 23 -3.57 22.01 -15.57
C VAL A 23 -3.82 20.61 -16.13
N LYS A 24 -2.76 19.92 -16.59
CA LYS A 24 -2.88 18.57 -17.15
C LYS A 24 -3.22 17.54 -16.08
N VAL A 25 -2.50 17.56 -14.95
CA VAL A 25 -2.69 16.61 -13.84
C VAL A 25 -4.08 16.76 -13.24
N ASN A 26 -4.59 17.98 -13.07
CA ASN A 26 -5.95 18.23 -12.58
C ASN A 26 -7.02 17.57 -13.47
N GLY A 27 -6.80 17.49 -14.78
CA GLY A 27 -7.69 16.76 -15.70
C GLY A 27 -7.64 15.23 -15.55
N LEU A 28 -6.65 14.68 -14.84
CA LEU A 28 -6.50 13.26 -14.59
C LEU A 28 -7.02 12.84 -13.21
N LEU A 29 -7.29 13.80 -12.31
CA LEU A 29 -7.69 13.52 -10.93
C LEU A 29 -9.08 12.91 -10.85
N THR A 30 -9.21 11.91 -10.00
CA THR A 30 -10.49 11.29 -9.67
C THR A 30 -11.20 12.05 -8.55
N SER A 31 -12.49 11.75 -8.30
CA SER A 31 -13.24 12.39 -7.21
C SER A 31 -12.52 12.26 -5.85
N GLY A 32 -12.35 13.37 -5.14
CA GLY A 32 -11.63 13.45 -3.86
C GLY A 32 -10.11 13.29 -3.97
N GLU A 33 -9.54 13.24 -5.18
CA GLU A 33 -8.10 13.23 -5.40
C GLU A 33 -7.55 14.67 -5.49
N GLN A 34 -6.46 14.95 -4.78
CA GLN A 34 -5.84 16.27 -4.72
C GLN A 34 -4.33 16.14 -4.92
N VAL A 35 -3.75 17.10 -5.65
CA VAL A 35 -2.29 17.22 -5.77
C VAL A 35 -1.73 17.80 -4.48
N GLU A 36 -0.79 17.08 -3.90
CA GLU A 36 -0.16 17.39 -2.62
C GLU A 36 1.26 17.93 -2.81
N TYR A 37 1.93 17.50 -3.88
CA TYR A 37 3.26 17.99 -4.20
C TYR A 37 3.60 17.74 -5.67
N ILE A 38 4.47 18.58 -6.24
CA ILE A 38 5.03 18.40 -7.59
C ILE A 38 6.53 18.59 -7.49
N ALA A 39 7.30 17.75 -8.19
CA ALA A 39 8.70 17.97 -8.48
C ALA A 39 8.94 18.07 -9.99
N VAL A 40 9.83 18.97 -10.38
CA VAL A 40 10.18 19.26 -11.78
C VAL A 40 11.66 18.99 -12.00
N GLN A 41 11.98 18.19 -13.02
CA GLN A 41 13.35 17.88 -13.39
C GLN A 41 14.10 19.13 -13.87
N LYS A 42 15.35 19.27 -13.42
CA LYS A 42 16.25 20.37 -13.81
C LYS A 42 17.58 19.81 -14.29
N LYS A 43 17.64 19.50 -15.60
CA LYS A 43 18.88 19.09 -16.27
C LYS A 43 19.79 20.32 -16.51
N PRO A 44 21.12 20.15 -16.51
CA PRO A 44 22.06 21.24 -16.79
C PRO A 44 22.07 21.72 -18.25
N ALA A 45 21.47 20.97 -19.19
CA ALA A 45 21.29 21.35 -20.59
C ALA A 45 19.94 22.04 -20.83
N ILE A 46 19.75 22.69 -21.99
CA ILE A 46 18.46 23.31 -22.40
C ILE A 46 17.36 22.25 -22.35
N ASN A 47 16.49 22.34 -21.35
CA ASN A 47 15.39 21.42 -21.12
C ASN A 47 14.07 22.10 -21.51
N LEU A 48 13.70 22.02 -22.80
CA LEU A 48 12.49 22.65 -23.33
C LEU A 48 11.20 22.08 -22.72
N SER A 49 11.25 20.82 -22.25
CA SER A 49 10.11 20.13 -21.68
C SER A 49 10.59 19.13 -20.61
N PRO A 50 10.69 19.55 -19.33
CA PRO A 50 11.19 18.68 -18.26
C PRO A 50 10.21 17.57 -17.90
N ASP A 51 10.75 16.42 -17.52
CA ASP A 51 10.01 15.38 -16.82
C ASP A 51 9.61 15.86 -15.42
N CYS A 52 8.47 15.40 -14.92
CA CYS A 52 7.96 15.79 -13.61
C CYS A 52 7.37 14.60 -12.85
N ILE A 53 7.29 14.73 -11.53
CA ILE A 53 6.49 13.83 -10.67
C ILE A 53 5.43 14.67 -9.96
N ALA A 54 4.18 14.23 -10.03
CA ALA A 54 3.11 14.74 -9.19
C ALA A 54 2.74 13.68 -8.15
N LEU A 55 2.66 14.10 -6.89
CA LEU A 55 2.19 13.29 -5.77
C LEU A 55 0.78 13.73 -5.43
N THR A 56 -0.14 12.77 -5.39
CA THR A 56 -1.52 13.00 -4.93
C THR A 56 -1.76 12.26 -3.62
N ASN A 57 -2.90 12.54 -2.99
CA ASN A 57 -3.35 11.74 -1.85
C ASN A 57 -3.66 10.26 -2.21
N LYS A 58 -3.70 9.87 -3.51
CA LYS A 58 -4.02 8.50 -3.96
C LYS A 58 -2.88 7.78 -4.69
N ARG A 59 -2.00 8.49 -5.40
CA ARG A 59 -0.98 7.89 -6.26
C ARG A 59 0.22 8.80 -6.53
N ILE A 60 1.30 8.21 -7.04
CA ILE A 60 2.41 8.89 -7.71
C ILE A 60 2.10 8.93 -9.21
N ILE A 61 2.33 10.08 -9.87
CA ILE A 61 2.17 10.24 -11.32
C ILE A 61 3.48 10.77 -11.92
N PHE A 62 4.16 9.93 -12.70
CA PHE A 62 5.29 10.35 -13.53
C PHE A 62 4.75 10.95 -14.83
N CYS A 63 5.16 12.17 -15.12
CA CYS A 63 4.72 12.94 -16.27
C CYS A 63 5.92 13.17 -17.18
N ARG A 64 5.95 12.48 -18.33
CA ARG A 64 7.08 12.51 -19.26
C ARG A 64 6.69 13.13 -20.60
N PRO A 65 7.17 14.34 -20.91
CA PRO A 65 6.98 14.92 -22.23
C PRO A 65 7.61 14.06 -23.32
N LYS A 66 6.89 13.86 -24.43
CA LYS A 66 7.36 13.20 -25.65
C LYS A 66 7.24 14.16 -26.83
N ASN A 67 8.03 13.93 -27.88
CA ASN A 67 8.02 14.73 -29.10
C ASN A 67 8.20 16.24 -28.81
N LEU A 68 9.27 16.60 -28.07
CA LEU A 68 9.58 17.99 -27.68
C LEU A 68 8.44 18.70 -26.91
N GLY A 69 7.65 17.95 -26.14
CA GLY A 69 6.56 18.48 -25.32
C GLY A 69 5.21 18.64 -26.04
N LEU A 70 5.10 18.16 -27.28
CA LEU A 70 3.82 18.08 -28.01
C LEU A 70 2.89 17.01 -27.46
N SER A 71 3.45 15.96 -26.86
CA SER A 71 2.69 14.87 -26.24
C SER A 71 3.18 14.62 -24.82
N MET A 72 2.35 13.97 -23.99
CA MET A 72 2.68 13.59 -22.62
C MET A 72 2.39 12.11 -22.42
N ASP A 73 3.31 11.44 -21.75
CA ASP A 73 3.13 10.09 -21.23
C ASP A 73 2.94 10.19 -19.72
N PHE A 74 1.81 9.66 -19.23
CA PHE A 74 1.47 9.65 -17.81
C PHE A 74 1.56 8.21 -17.32
N GLN A 75 2.40 7.99 -16.30
CA GLN A 75 2.59 6.68 -15.68
C GLN A 75 2.29 6.81 -14.20
N ASP A 76 1.17 6.25 -13.76
CA ASP A 76 0.69 6.40 -12.40
C ASP A 76 0.69 5.08 -11.60
N TYR A 77 0.95 5.22 -10.29
CA TYR A 77 1.09 4.10 -9.37
C TYR A 77 0.34 4.42 -8.08
N ALA A 78 -0.72 3.68 -7.80
CA ALA A 78 -1.49 3.82 -6.58
C ALA A 78 -0.62 3.51 -5.36
N TRP A 79 -0.74 4.30 -4.29
CA TRP A 79 0.08 4.14 -3.08
C TRP A 79 0.05 2.71 -2.51
N LYS A 80 -1.13 2.07 -2.55
CA LYS A 80 -1.32 0.67 -2.13
C LYS A 80 -0.47 -0.36 -2.90
N ASP A 81 -0.11 -0.05 -4.15
CA ASP A 81 0.65 -0.92 -5.04
C ASP A 81 2.16 -0.62 -4.99
N ILE A 82 2.55 0.43 -4.28
CA ILE A 82 3.95 0.78 -4.03
C ILE A 82 4.45 -0.05 -2.86
N LEU A 83 5.57 -0.73 -3.10
CA LEU A 83 6.29 -1.52 -2.11
C LEU A 83 7.28 -0.64 -1.35
N ASP A 84 8.02 0.19 -2.08
CA ASP A 84 9.16 0.94 -1.54
C ASP A 84 9.46 2.17 -2.41
N CYS A 85 9.86 3.26 -1.77
CA CYS A 85 10.39 4.47 -2.40
C CYS A 85 11.81 4.75 -1.90
N HIS A 86 12.68 5.20 -2.79
CA HIS A 86 14.07 5.51 -2.45
C HIS A 86 14.49 6.83 -3.10
N MET A 87 15.41 7.53 -2.43
CA MET A 87 16.02 8.75 -2.95
C MET A 87 17.54 8.68 -2.78
N LYS A 88 18.27 9.02 -3.85
CA LYS A 88 19.73 9.12 -3.87
C LYS A 88 20.15 10.52 -4.29
N GLU A 89 20.99 11.16 -3.47
CA GLU A 89 21.62 12.42 -3.85
C GLU A 89 22.93 12.18 -4.59
N GLY A 90 23.08 12.82 -5.75
CA GLY A 90 24.32 12.87 -6.52
C GLY A 90 24.90 14.29 -6.58
N ILE A 91 25.92 14.47 -7.41
CA ILE A 91 26.59 15.77 -7.61
C ILE A 91 25.68 16.70 -8.42
N MET A 92 25.12 16.21 -9.53
CA MET A 92 24.33 17.02 -10.48
C MET A 92 22.83 17.13 -10.15
N GLY A 93 22.39 16.51 -9.05
CA GLY A 93 20.99 16.46 -8.66
C GLY A 93 20.70 15.24 -7.80
N ALA A 94 19.44 14.94 -7.59
CA ALA A 94 18.97 13.75 -6.91
C ALA A 94 18.15 12.86 -7.85
N THR A 95 18.06 11.60 -7.49
CA THR A 95 17.24 10.59 -8.16
C THR A 95 16.21 10.08 -7.18
N PHE A 96 14.94 10.08 -7.59
CA PHE A 96 13.88 9.39 -6.89
C PHE A 96 13.50 8.13 -7.65
N SER A 97 13.25 7.04 -6.94
CA SER A 97 12.81 5.77 -7.50
C SER A 97 11.71 5.16 -6.65
N MET A 98 10.78 4.46 -7.31
CA MET A 98 9.76 3.66 -6.65
C MET A 98 9.80 2.23 -7.19
N LYS A 99 9.39 1.29 -6.36
CA LYS A 99 9.21 -0.11 -6.70
C LYS A 99 7.79 -0.54 -6.35
N THR A 100 7.10 -1.21 -7.26
CA THR A 100 5.78 -1.77 -6.99
C THR A 100 5.88 -3.12 -6.30
N ILE A 101 4.78 -3.57 -5.69
CA ILE A 101 4.64 -4.94 -5.14
C ILE A 101 4.88 -6.03 -6.20
N LYS A 102 4.68 -5.72 -7.49
CA LYS A 102 4.93 -6.63 -8.62
C LYS A 102 6.39 -6.56 -9.12
N GLY A 103 7.24 -5.77 -8.48
CA GLY A 103 8.66 -5.63 -8.81
C GLY A 103 8.96 -4.64 -9.95
N HIS A 104 7.96 -3.92 -10.48
CA HIS A 104 8.20 -2.87 -11.47
C HIS A 104 8.89 -1.68 -10.81
N ILE A 105 9.92 -1.13 -11.46
CA ILE A 105 10.68 0.02 -10.96
C ILE A 105 10.46 1.19 -11.89
N ASN A 106 10.18 2.36 -11.33
CA ASN A 106 10.14 3.61 -12.06
C ASN A 106 10.97 4.67 -11.33
N MET A 107 11.63 5.56 -12.08
CA MET A 107 12.55 6.53 -11.52
C MET A 107 12.59 7.85 -12.30
N LEU A 108 13.02 8.91 -11.62
CA LEU A 108 13.32 10.20 -12.20
C LEU A 108 14.61 10.75 -11.60
N ASP A 109 15.55 11.10 -12.48
CA ASP A 109 16.85 11.70 -12.16
C ASP A 109 16.86 13.22 -12.39
N TYR A 110 17.96 13.87 -12.01
CA TYR A 110 18.15 15.32 -12.13
C TYR A 110 17.06 16.15 -11.43
N LEU A 111 16.53 15.65 -10.31
CA LEU A 111 15.67 16.44 -9.45
C LEU A 111 16.53 17.41 -8.62
N PRO A 112 16.13 18.68 -8.48
CA PRO A 112 16.72 19.56 -7.47
C PRO A 112 16.66 18.91 -6.09
N LYS A 113 17.75 18.96 -5.34
CA LYS A 113 17.89 18.20 -4.08
C LYS A 113 16.81 18.56 -3.06
N ALA A 114 16.46 19.84 -2.97
CA ALA A 114 15.37 20.30 -2.10
C ALA A 114 14.04 19.62 -2.45
N GLN A 115 13.71 19.56 -3.76
CA GLN A 115 12.49 18.92 -4.22
C GLN A 115 12.50 17.41 -4.00
N ALA A 116 13.63 16.76 -4.26
CA ALA A 116 13.76 15.33 -4.07
C ALA A 116 13.57 14.91 -2.60
N ARG A 117 14.11 15.70 -1.65
CA ARG A 117 13.89 15.47 -0.21
C ARG A 117 12.43 15.59 0.18
N LYS A 118 11.71 16.60 -0.35
CA LYS A 118 10.29 16.81 -0.07
C LYS A 118 9.40 15.74 -0.67
N LEU A 119 9.68 15.37 -1.91
CA LEU A 119 9.04 14.26 -2.60
C LEU A 119 9.24 12.97 -1.80
N TYR A 120 10.47 12.70 -1.35
CA TYR A 120 10.78 11.52 -0.53
C TYR A 120 10.10 11.55 0.83
N GLN A 121 10.10 12.70 1.52
CA GLN A 121 9.38 12.89 2.79
C GLN A 121 7.90 12.55 2.65
N PHE A 122 7.24 13.04 1.61
CA PHE A 122 5.83 12.74 1.36
C PHE A 122 5.62 11.25 1.03
N ALA A 123 6.47 10.68 0.17
CA ALA A 123 6.38 9.27 -0.20
C ALA A 123 6.52 8.36 1.03
N GLN A 124 7.45 8.67 1.94
CA GLN A 124 7.65 7.92 3.19
C GLN A 124 6.41 7.98 4.09
N GLN A 125 5.83 9.17 4.27
CA GLN A 125 4.59 9.33 5.03
C GLN A 125 3.45 8.49 4.43
N LYS A 126 3.30 8.49 3.10
CA LYS A 126 2.29 7.66 2.43
C LYS A 126 2.55 6.18 2.57
N GLU A 127 3.82 5.76 2.54
CA GLU A 127 4.17 4.36 2.79
C GLU A 127 3.76 3.91 4.19
N GLU A 128 4.03 4.72 5.21
CA GLU A 128 3.60 4.46 6.60
C GLU A 128 2.08 4.35 6.72
N GLU A 129 1.32 5.28 6.13
CA GLU A 129 -0.15 5.23 6.07
C GLU A 129 -0.64 3.94 5.39
N MET A 130 0.00 3.53 4.29
CA MET A 130 -0.37 2.32 3.55
C MET A 130 0.00 1.02 4.26
N VAL A 131 1.05 1.00 5.09
CA VAL A 131 1.39 -0.15 5.93
C VAL A 131 0.26 -0.40 6.94
N VAL A 132 -0.22 0.65 7.59
CA VAL A 132 -1.36 0.56 8.53
C VAL A 132 -2.62 0.09 7.79
N PHE A 133 -2.93 0.71 6.65
CA PHE A 133 -4.07 0.32 5.82
C PHE A 133 -4.04 -1.16 5.40
N ARG A 134 -2.88 -1.65 4.95
CA ARG A 134 -2.70 -3.06 4.57
C ARG A 134 -2.91 -4.01 5.75
N ARG A 135 -2.47 -3.63 6.95
CA ARG A 135 -2.69 -4.40 8.17
C ARG A 135 -4.17 -4.48 8.54
N GLU A 136 -4.88 -3.37 8.52
CA GLU A 136 -6.31 -3.33 8.84
C GLU A 136 -7.14 -4.15 7.85
N HIS A 137 -6.88 -3.98 6.55
CA HIS A 137 -7.56 -4.72 5.50
C HIS A 137 -7.27 -6.24 5.58
N ASP A 138 -6.05 -6.65 5.92
CA ASP A 138 -5.71 -8.06 6.13
C ASP A 138 -6.46 -8.66 7.33
N LEU A 139 -6.55 -7.92 8.44
CA LEU A 139 -7.32 -8.36 9.61
C LEU A 139 -8.82 -8.44 9.31
N GLU A 140 -9.38 -7.47 8.59
CA GLU A 140 -10.78 -7.48 8.16
C GLU A 140 -11.05 -8.64 7.19
N THR A 141 -10.17 -8.86 6.22
CA THR A 141 -10.27 -9.98 5.27
C THR A 141 -10.24 -11.32 6.02
N LYS A 142 -9.32 -11.49 6.97
CA LYS A 142 -9.24 -12.68 7.83
C LYS A 142 -10.50 -12.85 8.67
N ARG A 143 -11.05 -11.76 9.22
CA ARG A 143 -12.32 -11.78 9.96
C ARG A 143 -13.47 -12.22 9.06
N ALA A 144 -13.56 -11.70 7.85
CA ALA A 144 -14.59 -12.09 6.88
C ALA A 144 -14.46 -13.56 6.47
N ILE A 145 -13.24 -14.03 6.18
CA ILE A 145 -12.95 -15.44 5.87
C ILE A 145 -13.31 -16.35 7.05
N ALA A 146 -13.05 -15.91 8.29
CA ALA A 146 -13.43 -16.62 9.51
C ALA A 146 -14.94 -16.54 9.85
N GLY A 147 -15.79 -16.03 8.94
CA GLY A 147 -17.24 -16.00 9.12
C GLY A 147 -17.76 -14.77 9.87
N GLY A 148 -16.97 -13.68 9.96
CA GLY A 148 -17.39 -12.31 10.26
C GLY A 148 -18.60 -12.15 11.17
N GLY A 149 -18.38 -12.20 12.48
CA GLY A 149 -19.40 -12.16 13.53
C GLY A 149 -20.51 -11.12 13.35
N ILE A 150 -21.59 -11.56 12.69
CA ILE A 150 -22.94 -11.07 12.88
C ILE A 150 -23.63 -12.12 13.75
N THR A 151 -23.63 -11.92 15.07
CA THR A 151 -24.69 -12.45 15.92
C THR A 151 -25.91 -11.58 15.66
N VAL A 152 -26.70 -11.88 14.63
CA VAL A 152 -28.04 -11.30 14.53
C VAL A 152 -28.79 -11.82 15.75
N ASN A 153 -29.13 -10.92 16.67
CA ASN A 153 -30.15 -11.18 17.69
C ASN A 153 -31.53 -11.14 17.02
N ALA A 154 -31.70 -11.83 15.89
CA ALA A 154 -33.00 -12.30 15.47
C ALA A 154 -33.28 -13.47 16.41
N GLY A 155 -34.40 -13.45 17.13
CA GLY A 155 -34.82 -14.50 18.07
C GLY A 155 -35.01 -15.85 17.39
N LEU A 156 -33.91 -16.44 16.96
CA LEU A 156 -33.76 -17.82 16.58
C LEU A 156 -33.49 -18.61 17.87
N PRO A 157 -34.04 -19.82 18.01
CA PRO A 157 -33.92 -20.58 19.24
C PRO A 157 -32.45 -20.73 19.57
N ILE A 158 -32.07 -20.27 20.77
CA ILE A 158 -30.79 -20.60 21.38
C ILE A 158 -30.66 -22.12 21.25
N PRO A 159 -29.63 -22.66 20.56
CA PRO A 159 -29.30 -24.05 20.71
C PRO A 159 -28.94 -24.19 22.18
N GLN A 160 -29.84 -24.79 22.95
CA GLN A 160 -29.51 -25.30 24.25
C GLN A 160 -28.20 -26.08 24.08
N ASN A 161 -27.23 -25.76 24.93
CA ASN A 161 -26.01 -26.52 25.10
C ASN A 161 -26.42 -27.93 25.50
N GLN A 162 -26.81 -28.75 24.53
CA GLN A 162 -26.85 -30.19 24.67
C GLN A 162 -25.39 -30.58 24.75
N GLU A 163 -24.98 -31.03 25.93
CA GLU A 163 -23.81 -31.89 26.07
C GLU A 163 -23.98 -33.04 25.08
N GLN A 164 -23.49 -32.85 23.86
CA GLN A 164 -23.18 -33.95 22.98
C GLN A 164 -22.13 -34.74 23.75
N LYS A 165 -22.54 -35.89 24.29
CA LYS A 165 -21.64 -37.00 24.54
C LYS A 165 -20.97 -37.31 23.20
N GLU A 166 -19.88 -36.62 22.89
CA GLU A 166 -18.97 -37.08 21.86
C GLU A 166 -18.57 -38.50 22.28
N ASP A 167 -18.78 -39.47 21.38
CA ASP A 167 -18.36 -40.83 21.61
C ASP A 167 -16.84 -40.78 21.86
N PRO A 168 -16.36 -41.23 23.03
CA PRO A 168 -14.95 -41.13 23.37
C PRO A 168 -14.04 -41.88 22.37
N LEU A 169 -14.58 -42.78 21.55
CA LEU A 169 -13.87 -43.38 20.42
C LEU A 169 -13.65 -42.41 19.24
N GLU A 170 -14.62 -41.55 18.92
CA GLU A 170 -14.47 -40.54 17.86
C GLU A 170 -13.44 -39.47 18.24
N THR A 171 -13.41 -39.07 19.51
CA THR A 171 -12.43 -38.11 20.02
C THR A 171 -11.00 -38.64 19.92
N LEU A 172 -10.81 -39.94 20.15
CA LEU A 172 -9.51 -40.62 19.95
C LEU A 172 -9.10 -40.66 18.48
N GLN A 173 -10.03 -40.86 17.54
CA GLN A 173 -9.74 -40.82 16.11
C GLN A 173 -9.33 -39.41 15.64
N LYS A 174 -9.99 -38.35 16.14
CA LYS A 174 -9.61 -36.96 15.86
C LYS A 174 -8.21 -36.64 16.40
N LEU A 175 -7.91 -37.05 17.64
CA LEU A 175 -6.59 -36.86 18.25
C LEU A 175 -5.48 -37.52 17.44
N LYS A 176 -5.73 -38.73 16.90
CA LYS A 176 -4.75 -39.42 16.05
C LYS A 176 -4.47 -38.65 14.75
N LYS A 177 -5.51 -38.10 14.10
CA LYS A 177 -5.33 -37.27 12.90
C LYS A 177 -4.51 -36.01 13.19
N LEU A 178 -4.72 -35.37 14.34
CA LEU A 178 -3.97 -34.18 14.73
C LEU A 178 -2.47 -34.48 14.94
N LEU A 179 -2.16 -35.64 15.53
CA LEU A 179 -0.79 -36.13 15.68
C LEU A 179 -0.14 -36.45 14.32
N GLU A 180 -0.87 -37.13 13.42
CA GLU A 180 -0.40 -37.42 12.06
C GLU A 180 -0.15 -36.15 11.23
N SER A 181 -0.90 -35.08 11.50
CA SER A 181 -0.69 -33.76 10.88
C SER A 181 0.36 -32.88 11.56
N GLU A 182 1.09 -33.41 12.55
CA GLU A 182 2.10 -32.69 13.36
C GLU A 182 1.56 -31.40 14.05
N ILE A 183 0.23 -31.29 14.24
CA ILE A 183 -0.42 -30.17 14.94
C ILE A 183 -0.23 -30.29 16.46
N ILE A 184 -0.14 -31.52 16.96
CA ILE A 184 0.09 -31.83 18.37
C ILE A 184 1.28 -32.77 18.52
N SER A 185 1.96 -32.67 19.67
CA SER A 185 3.06 -33.56 20.02
C SER A 185 2.56 -34.94 20.51
N GLN A 186 3.44 -35.94 20.43
CA GLN A 186 3.19 -37.28 20.97
C GLN A 186 2.80 -37.24 22.45
N THR A 187 3.44 -36.38 23.24
CA THR A 187 3.18 -36.20 24.67
C THR A 187 1.79 -35.63 24.96
N GLU A 188 1.30 -34.70 24.13
CA GLU A 188 -0.05 -34.12 24.26
C GLU A 188 -1.12 -35.13 23.87
N PHE A 189 -0.86 -35.92 22.82
CA PHE A 189 -1.73 -37.02 22.41
C PHE A 189 -1.89 -38.06 23.54
N ASP A 190 -0.78 -38.52 24.13
CA ASP A 190 -0.81 -39.55 25.17
C ASP A 190 -1.51 -39.08 26.45
N THR A 191 -1.32 -37.81 26.82
CA THR A 191 -2.00 -37.19 27.97
C THR A 191 -3.52 -37.17 27.75
N LYS A 192 -3.97 -36.68 26.60
CA LYS A 192 -5.41 -36.58 26.27
C LYS A 192 -6.07 -37.93 26.07
N LYS A 193 -5.36 -38.89 25.47
CA LYS A 193 -5.83 -40.28 25.33
C LYS A 193 -6.09 -40.91 26.70
N THR A 194 -5.18 -40.73 27.65
CA THR A 194 -5.32 -41.27 29.01
C THR A 194 -6.51 -40.65 29.74
N GLU A 195 -6.69 -39.33 29.60
CA GLU A 195 -7.84 -38.62 30.17
C GLU A 195 -9.17 -39.12 29.60
N ILE A 196 -9.26 -39.34 28.29
CA ILE A 196 -10.48 -39.85 27.65
C ILE A 196 -10.79 -41.29 28.09
N LEU A 197 -9.76 -42.16 28.13
CA LEU A 197 -9.92 -43.54 28.58
C LEU A 197 -10.29 -43.64 30.07
N SER A 198 -9.89 -42.68 30.90
CA SER A 198 -10.30 -42.62 32.32
C SER A 198 -11.75 -42.17 32.53
N LYS A 199 -12.38 -41.57 31.51
CA LYS A 199 -13.76 -41.09 31.53
C LYS A 199 -14.74 -42.02 30.79
N MET A 200 -14.22 -43.07 30.16
CA MET A 200 -15.00 -44.21 29.63
C MET A 200 -15.39 -45.15 30.77
#